data_AF-A0A3C1EW22-F1
#
_entry.id   AF-A0A3C1EW22-F1
#
_cell.length_a   1.000
_cell.length_b   1.000
_cell.length_c   1.000
_cell.angle_alpha   90.00
_cell.angle_beta   90.00
_cell.angle_gamma   90.00
#
_symmetry.space_group_name_H-M   'P 1'
#
loop_
_entity.id
_entity.type
_entity.pdbx_description
1 polymer ?
#
loop_
_entity_poly.entity_id
_entity_poly.type
_entity_poly.pdbx_seq_one_letter_code
_entity_poly.pdbx_strand_id
1 'polypeptide(L)'
;YLRADYTGAYKDKKFFNLKKIFILMNKVITILQEPDFVKDKDSSDFGRFEYVRGDISDFIEAIMEKDENIISNEEMQSFKKIVFYIIENDTNPTEENEKKYGPEANNLDFSTFALNCNRGKALLALMQYALRYARFHAKKDKKKNNEPSPPGERIESDVKELINKHLINEKSPSVQSVYGRLLPYLFYLDQEWIKTKLQDGLILPTNEEKNIYWRAQFEGYITFNKFYDQLYSLLKEHYKKAIKSINIDKKGVKESNRHLASHIMIAFWRDLEELNKPDSLVDVFFKKAPEEIKESAISFLSTGLKEEKEIDKKWNKLKSLWTKRIKESKDSEISGFLYWLKYDLPEPLNKLVNLIKPLIPYVYKLHWQNEFLNFLDKNIEKYPNEVMGLLVNMLEYGKKNSESIYHIEEMQNILIKAKQNSSISELFEKCIYILCKMGYHQFRDLLKP
;
A
#
# COMPACT_ATOMS: atom_id res chain seq x y z
N TYR A 1 23.29 8.80 31.60
CA TYR A 1 23.65 9.97 30.77
C TYR A 1 23.24 9.86 29.30
N LEU A 2 23.29 8.70 28.62
CA LEU A 2 22.78 8.56 27.25
C LEU A 2 21.26 8.55 27.12
N ARG A 3 20.53 8.17 28.18
CA ARG A 3 19.07 8.26 28.26
C ARG A 3 18.55 9.70 28.46
N ALA A 4 19.42 10.70 28.45
CA ALA A 4 18.97 12.07 28.22
C ALA A 4 18.51 12.10 26.77
N ASP A 5 17.27 12.53 26.51
CA ASP A 5 16.63 12.49 25.19
C ASP A 5 17.36 13.38 24.16
N TYR A 6 18.54 12.94 23.71
CA TYR A 6 19.36 13.62 22.72
C TYR A 6 18.66 13.64 21.36
N THR A 7 17.82 12.63 21.08
CA THR A 7 16.97 12.58 19.90
C THR A 7 15.96 13.72 19.90
N GLY A 8 15.19 13.88 20.98
CA GLY A 8 14.28 15.01 21.17
C GLY A 8 15.03 16.35 21.16
N ALA A 9 16.16 16.44 21.87
CA ALA A 9 16.99 17.64 21.88
C ALA A 9 17.49 18.04 20.47
N TYR A 10 17.88 17.06 19.65
CA TYR A 10 18.30 17.29 18.27
C TYR A 10 17.13 17.75 17.40
N LYS A 11 15.97 17.09 17.51
CA LYS A 11 14.74 17.45 16.80
C LYS A 11 14.27 18.87 17.16
N ASP A 12 14.45 19.26 18.42
CA ASP A 12 14.20 20.61 18.95
C ASP A 12 15.29 21.63 18.58
N LYS A 13 16.32 21.24 17.81
CA LYS A 13 17.48 22.07 17.43
C LYS A 13 18.24 22.65 18.63
N LYS A 14 18.26 21.94 19.76
CA LYS A 14 19.04 22.34 20.94
C LYS A 14 20.53 22.21 20.66
N PHE A 15 21.34 23.10 21.26
CA PHE A 15 22.78 23.10 21.08
C PHE A 15 23.46 22.08 21.99
N PHE A 16 24.28 21.20 21.41
CA PHE A 16 25.16 20.30 22.14
C PHE A 16 26.36 19.92 21.28
N ASN A 17 27.42 19.42 21.93
CA ASN A 17 28.64 19.02 21.23
C ASN A 17 28.46 17.63 20.61
N LEU A 18 28.08 17.59 19.34
CA LEU A 18 27.80 16.37 18.59
C LEU A 18 29.03 15.44 18.52
N LYS A 19 30.24 15.99 18.37
CA LYS A 19 31.50 15.22 18.46
C LYS A 19 31.65 14.46 19.79
N LYS A 20 31.36 15.09 20.93
CA LYS A 20 31.40 14.41 22.24
C LYS A 20 30.36 13.30 22.34
N ILE A 21 29.18 13.50 21.75
CA ILE A 21 28.13 12.47 21.71
C ILE A 21 28.59 11.29 20.86
N PHE A 22 29.13 11.50 19.66
CA PHE A 22 29.67 10.43 18.83
C PHE A 22 30.80 9.65 19.52
N ILE A 23 31.68 10.31 20.28
CA ILE A 23 32.70 9.62 21.09
C ILE A 23 32.06 8.71 22.13
N LEU A 24 31.02 9.20 22.83
CA LEU A 24 30.31 8.42 23.83
C LEU A 24 29.56 7.24 23.20
N MET A 25 28.84 7.46 22.10
CA MET A 25 28.16 6.40 21.36
C MET A 25 29.12 5.31 20.91
N ASN A 26 30.27 5.69 20.32
CA ASN A 26 31.31 4.75 19.90
C ASN A 26 31.82 3.88 21.06
N LYS A 27 31.97 4.42 22.27
CA LYS A 27 32.37 3.63 23.44
C LYS A 27 31.30 2.63 23.84
N VAL A 28 30.03 3.02 23.77
CA VAL A 28 28.91 2.17 24.21
C VAL A 28 28.62 1.06 23.22
N ILE A 29 28.60 1.34 21.91
CA ILE A 29 28.30 0.30 20.92
C ILE A 29 29.33 -0.83 20.94
N THR A 30 30.60 -0.55 21.24
CA THR A 30 31.66 -1.57 21.33
C THR A 30 31.55 -2.48 22.57
N ILE A 31 30.65 -2.17 23.51
CA ILE A 31 30.41 -2.99 24.69
C ILE A 31 29.23 -3.92 24.36
N LEU A 32 29.57 -5.16 23.97
CA LEU A 32 28.61 -6.16 23.48
C LEU A 32 27.86 -6.89 24.59
N GLN A 33 28.50 -7.11 25.74
CA GLN A 33 27.91 -7.84 26.86
C GLN A 33 27.27 -6.89 27.85
N GLU A 34 26.05 -7.23 28.28
CA GLU A 34 25.45 -6.60 29.45
C GLU A 34 26.36 -6.83 30.66
N PRO A 35 26.72 -5.79 31.42
CA PRO A 35 27.46 -5.96 32.65
C PRO A 35 26.73 -6.92 33.61
N ASP A 36 27.47 -7.75 34.35
CA ASP A 36 26.88 -8.79 35.22
C ASP A 36 25.88 -8.26 36.25
N PHE A 37 26.01 -7.00 36.67
CA PHE A 37 25.10 -6.34 37.62
C PHE A 37 23.72 -5.99 37.04
N VAL A 38 23.49 -6.18 35.74
CA VAL A 38 22.20 -5.92 35.05
C VAL A 38 21.23 -7.12 35.15
N LYS A 39 21.67 -8.25 35.73
CA LYS A 39 20.83 -9.44 35.97
C LYS A 39 19.75 -9.22 37.04
N ASP A 40 19.93 -8.22 37.90
CA ASP A 40 18.90 -7.77 38.84
C ASP A 40 17.92 -6.85 38.10
N LYS A 41 16.67 -7.32 37.95
CA LYS A 41 15.57 -6.51 37.40
C LYS A 41 15.28 -5.34 38.34
N ASP A 42 16.02 -4.24 38.23
CA ASP A 42 15.51 -2.97 38.74
C ASP A 42 14.21 -2.67 37.98
N SER A 43 13.19 -2.25 38.74
CA SER A 43 11.87 -1.76 38.33
C SER A 43 11.81 -0.82 37.12
N SER A 44 12.96 -0.32 36.67
CA SER A 44 13.10 0.82 35.79
C SER A 44 13.95 0.53 34.53
N ASP A 45 14.50 -0.70 34.38
CA ASP A 45 15.28 -1.17 33.22
C ASP A 45 16.50 -0.27 32.87
N PHE A 46 16.92 0.62 33.77
CA PHE A 46 18.08 1.50 33.56
C PHE A 46 19.38 0.68 33.63
N GLY A 47 20.11 0.62 32.52
CA GLY A 47 21.43 -0.02 32.46
C GLY A 47 21.57 -1.14 31.44
N ARG A 48 20.49 -1.55 30.77
CA ARG A 48 20.60 -2.48 29.64
C ARG A 48 21.21 -1.79 28.44
N PHE A 49 22.41 -2.19 28.06
CA PHE A 49 23.14 -1.71 26.90
C PHE A 49 22.35 -1.93 25.61
N GLU A 50 21.51 -2.96 25.50
CA GLU A 50 20.55 -3.12 24.38
C GLU A 50 19.66 -1.90 24.19
N TYR A 51 19.03 -1.38 25.25
CA TYR A 51 18.19 -0.19 25.17
C TYR A 51 19.01 1.07 24.89
N VAL A 52 20.22 1.17 25.44
CA VAL A 52 21.11 2.30 25.13
C VAL A 52 21.52 2.26 23.66
N ARG A 53 21.77 1.08 23.08
CA ARG A 53 22.00 0.92 21.63
C ARG A 53 20.73 1.25 20.82
N GLY A 54 19.55 1.03 21.39
CA GLY A 54 18.27 1.54 20.87
C GLY A 54 18.23 3.06 20.80
N ASP A 55 18.51 3.75 21.91
CA ASP A 55 18.57 5.22 21.97
C ASP A 55 19.60 5.77 20.96
N ILE A 56 20.74 5.10 20.83
CA ILE A 56 21.79 5.41 19.84
C ILE A 56 21.25 5.26 18.41
N SER A 57 20.51 4.19 18.12
CA SER A 57 19.92 3.94 16.80
C SER A 57 18.87 4.99 16.44
N ASP A 58 18.02 5.37 17.40
CA ASP A 58 17.03 6.46 17.23
C ASP A 58 17.70 7.80 16.94
N PHE A 59 18.79 8.10 17.65
CA PHE A 59 19.55 9.32 17.45
C PHE A 59 20.22 9.38 16.07
N ILE A 60 20.83 8.27 15.64
CA ILE A 60 21.47 8.13 14.32
C ILE A 60 20.46 8.30 13.19
N GLU A 61 19.29 7.68 13.31
CA GLU A 61 18.20 7.84 12.36
C GLU A 61 17.77 9.30 12.28
N ALA A 62 17.56 9.96 13.42
CA ALA A 62 17.17 11.38 13.48
C ALA A 62 18.21 12.32 12.83
N ILE A 63 19.51 12.04 12.97
CA ILE A 63 20.57 12.82 12.32
C ILE A 63 20.45 12.73 10.78
N MET A 64 20.09 11.57 10.23
CA MET A 64 20.00 11.37 8.77
C MET A 64 18.62 11.60 8.18
N GLU A 65 17.61 11.88 9.01
CA GLU A 65 16.22 12.02 8.57
C GLU A 65 16.02 13.17 7.56
N LYS A 66 16.76 14.28 7.71
CA LYS A 66 16.61 15.49 6.88
C LYS A 66 17.93 15.89 6.21
N ASP A 67 17.87 16.26 4.93
CA ASP A 67 19.05 16.73 4.17
C ASP A 67 19.66 18.03 4.73
N GLU A 68 18.86 18.83 5.43
CA GLU A 68 19.28 20.07 6.12
C GLU A 68 20.18 19.82 7.33
N ASN A 69 20.20 18.58 7.85
CA ASN A 69 21.05 18.21 8.97
C ASN A 69 22.51 18.15 8.51
N ILE A 70 23.25 19.24 8.69
CA ILE A 70 24.65 19.32 8.30
C ILE A 70 25.51 18.81 9.46
N ILE A 71 26.24 17.72 9.21
CA ILE A 71 27.31 17.24 10.09
C ILE A 71 28.64 17.37 9.34
N SER A 72 29.73 17.54 10.08
CA SER A 72 31.08 17.59 9.53
C SER A 72 31.53 16.24 8.95
N ASN A 73 32.59 16.24 8.15
CA ASN A 73 33.16 15.00 7.60
C ASN A 73 33.64 14.04 8.70
N GLU A 74 34.21 14.56 9.80
CA GLU A 74 34.66 13.75 10.95
C GLU A 74 33.46 13.08 11.67
N GLU A 75 32.37 13.84 11.84
CA GLU A 75 31.12 13.32 12.40
C GLU A 75 30.48 12.28 11.46
N MET A 76 30.57 12.47 10.14
CA MET A 76 30.08 11.51 9.16
C MET A 76 30.85 10.18 9.21
N GLN A 77 32.17 10.22 9.35
CA GLN A 77 32.98 9.02 9.55
C GLN A 77 32.60 8.29 10.85
N SER A 78 32.38 9.06 11.93
CA SER A 78 31.93 8.52 13.21
C SER A 78 30.54 7.88 13.11
N PHE A 79 29.62 8.53 12.41
CA PHE A 79 28.30 8.00 12.09
C PHE A 79 28.40 6.66 11.35
N LYS A 80 29.15 6.59 10.24
CA LYS A 80 29.31 5.36 9.45
C LYS A 80 29.84 4.22 10.32
N LYS A 81 30.90 4.48 11.10
CA LYS A 81 31.50 3.49 12.00
C LYS A 81 30.47 2.89 12.95
N ILE A 82 29.61 3.73 13.54
CA ILE A 82 28.61 3.26 14.50
C ILE A 82 27.51 2.44 13.80
N VAL A 83 27.01 2.93 12.66
CA VAL A 83 25.98 2.24 11.88
C VAL A 83 26.48 0.88 11.40
N PHE A 84 27.70 0.82 10.86
CA PHE A 84 28.32 -0.42 10.40
C PHE A 84 28.42 -1.42 11.55
N TYR A 85 28.88 -0.95 12.71
CA TYR A 85 29.00 -1.80 13.89
C TYR A 85 27.65 -2.38 14.34
N ILE A 86 26.60 -1.56 14.41
CA ILE A 86 25.26 -2.01 14.83
C ILE A 86 24.73 -3.07 13.85
N ILE A 87 24.84 -2.81 12.54
CA ILE A 87 24.37 -3.74 11.50
C ILE A 87 25.09 -5.09 11.61
N GLU A 88 26.39 -5.10 11.84
CA GLU A 88 27.16 -6.36 11.86
C GLU A 88 27.12 -7.11 13.20
N ASN A 89 26.97 -6.40 14.33
CA ASN A 89 27.27 -6.98 15.64
C ASN A 89 26.13 -6.87 16.66
N ASP A 90 25.15 -5.98 16.48
CA ASP A 90 24.06 -5.85 17.45
C ASP A 90 23.15 -7.08 17.38
N THR A 91 22.77 -7.63 18.54
CA THR A 91 21.94 -8.83 18.63
C THR A 91 20.45 -8.55 18.53
N ASN A 92 20.00 -7.29 18.58
CA ASN A 92 18.60 -6.90 18.51
C ASN A 92 18.11 -6.73 17.04
N PRO A 93 17.08 -7.49 16.61
CA PRO A 93 16.28 -8.40 17.40
C PRO A 93 16.94 -9.79 17.51
N THR A 94 16.82 -10.41 18.68
CA THR A 94 17.18 -11.81 18.89
C THR A 94 16.08 -12.71 18.34
N GLU A 95 16.40 -13.98 18.05
CA GLU A 95 15.40 -14.96 17.61
C GLU A 95 14.28 -15.15 18.66
N GLU A 96 14.61 -15.11 19.95
CA GLU A 96 13.64 -15.16 21.05
C GLU A 96 12.70 -13.94 21.03
N ASN A 97 13.25 -12.73 20.90
CA ASN A 97 12.46 -11.51 20.83
C ASN A 97 11.53 -11.51 19.61
N GLU A 98 12.02 -11.97 18.45
CA GLU A 98 11.21 -12.06 17.24
C GLU A 98 10.10 -13.12 17.35
N LYS A 99 10.35 -14.26 18.00
CA LYS A 99 9.30 -15.26 18.28
C LYS A 99 8.24 -14.75 19.25
N LYS A 100 8.64 -14.00 20.27
CA LYS A 100 7.74 -13.52 21.33
C LYS A 100 6.97 -12.26 20.95
N TYR A 101 7.64 -11.32 20.30
CA TYR A 101 7.13 -9.98 20.01
C TYR A 101 6.94 -9.70 18.52
N GLY A 102 7.46 -10.57 17.66
CA GLY A 102 7.47 -10.34 16.22
C GLY A 102 6.15 -10.67 15.51
N PRO A 103 6.20 -10.67 14.16
CA PRO A 103 5.04 -10.73 13.28
C PRO A 103 4.08 -11.88 13.53
N GLU A 104 4.62 -13.09 13.74
CA GLU A 104 3.80 -14.30 13.89
C GLU A 104 3.04 -14.32 15.23
N ALA A 105 3.65 -13.82 16.29
CA ALA A 105 3.04 -13.76 17.63
C ALA A 105 2.00 -12.64 17.75
N ASN A 106 2.29 -11.43 17.25
CA ASN A 106 1.48 -10.24 17.54
C ASN A 106 0.67 -9.70 16.35
N ASN A 107 0.61 -10.43 15.22
CA ASN A 107 -0.07 -9.94 14.01
C ASN A 107 0.48 -8.61 13.49
N LEU A 108 1.77 -8.36 13.69
CA LEU A 108 2.48 -7.20 13.15
C LEU A 108 3.05 -7.58 11.79
N ASP A 109 3.25 -6.61 10.90
CA ASP A 109 4.09 -6.85 9.72
C ASP A 109 5.58 -6.84 10.08
N PHE A 110 6.40 -7.53 9.28
CA PHE A 110 7.84 -7.64 9.49
C PHE A 110 8.55 -6.30 9.56
N SER A 111 8.16 -5.34 8.73
CA SER A 111 8.84 -4.05 8.67
C SER A 111 8.50 -3.18 9.87
N THR A 112 7.26 -3.21 10.37
CA THR A 112 6.89 -2.53 11.63
C THR A 112 7.70 -3.07 12.80
N PHE A 113 7.93 -4.39 12.88
CA PHE A 113 8.81 -4.93 13.91
C PHE A 113 10.27 -4.48 13.71
N ALA A 114 10.76 -4.49 12.48
CA ALA A 114 12.13 -4.07 12.15
C ALA A 114 12.40 -2.58 12.42
N LEU A 115 11.38 -1.72 12.27
CA LEU A 115 11.48 -0.30 12.62
C LEU A 115 11.72 -0.09 14.13
N ASN A 116 11.40 -1.08 14.95
CA ASN A 116 11.55 -1.04 16.39
C ASN A 116 12.78 -1.82 16.89
N CYS A 117 13.68 -2.23 16.00
CA CYS A 117 14.91 -2.93 16.35
C CYS A 117 16.17 -2.18 15.93
N ASN A 118 17.28 -2.40 16.64
CA ASN A 118 18.54 -1.69 16.45
C ASN A 118 19.09 -1.90 15.04
N ARG A 119 19.18 -3.16 14.58
CA ARG A 119 19.68 -3.49 13.23
C ARG A 119 18.81 -2.87 12.13
N GLY A 120 17.48 -2.87 12.30
CA GLY A 120 16.56 -2.29 11.32
C GLY A 120 16.66 -0.77 11.23
N LYS A 121 16.69 -0.06 12.37
CA LYS A 121 16.93 1.40 12.43
C LYS A 121 18.27 1.79 11.81
N ALA A 122 19.33 1.03 12.11
CA ALA A 122 20.66 1.27 11.54
C ALA A 122 20.69 1.10 10.01
N LEU A 123 20.02 0.08 9.45
CA LEU A 123 19.89 -0.11 8.00
C LEU A 123 19.15 1.06 7.32
N LEU A 124 18.09 1.58 7.95
CA LEU A 124 17.36 2.74 7.43
C LEU A 124 18.22 4.00 7.44
N ALA A 125 18.96 4.24 8.53
CA ALA A 125 19.89 5.35 8.62
C ALA A 125 21.03 5.23 7.59
N LEU A 126 21.56 4.02 7.37
CA LEU A 126 22.56 3.74 6.32
C LEU A 126 22.02 4.09 4.93
N MET A 127 20.76 3.74 4.66
CA MET A 127 20.13 4.04 3.37
C MET A 127 19.95 5.54 3.16
N GLN A 128 19.50 6.26 4.19
CA GLN A 128 19.38 7.72 4.11
C GLN A 128 20.73 8.38 3.85
N TYR A 129 21.79 7.89 4.51
CA TYR A 129 23.15 8.29 4.23
C TYR A 129 23.55 8.02 2.76
N ALA A 130 23.35 6.80 2.25
CA ALA A 130 23.71 6.43 0.89
C ALA A 130 22.96 7.28 -0.16
N LEU A 131 21.67 7.53 0.05
CA LEU A 131 20.87 8.40 -0.80
C LEU A 131 21.37 9.85 -0.78
N ARG A 132 21.76 10.37 0.40
CA ARG A 132 22.34 11.70 0.53
C ARG A 132 23.68 11.80 -0.20
N TYR A 133 24.53 10.80 -0.06
CA TYR A 133 25.80 10.69 -0.80
C TYR A 133 25.55 10.74 -2.31
N ALA A 134 24.64 9.90 -2.82
CA ALA A 134 24.27 9.87 -4.23
C ALA A 134 23.76 11.23 -4.75
N ARG A 135 22.91 11.93 -3.98
CA ARG A 135 22.42 13.28 -4.32
C ARG A 135 23.56 14.29 -4.40
N PHE A 136 24.52 14.24 -3.48
CA PHE A 136 25.64 15.17 -3.45
C PHE A 136 26.58 14.97 -4.65
N HIS A 137 26.86 13.72 -5.02
CA HIS A 137 27.67 13.39 -6.19
C HIS A 137 26.96 13.74 -7.50
N ALA A 138 25.67 13.44 -7.63
CA ALA A 138 24.89 13.82 -8.83
C ALA A 138 24.87 15.34 -9.08
N LYS A 139 24.87 16.18 -8.02
CA LYS A 139 24.98 17.64 -8.16
C LYS A 139 26.35 18.07 -8.70
N LYS A 140 27.43 17.38 -8.32
CA LYS A 140 28.78 17.66 -8.84
C LYS A 140 28.89 17.27 -10.31
N ASP A 141 28.33 16.13 -10.71
CA ASP A 141 28.35 15.68 -12.11
C ASP A 141 27.55 16.60 -13.03
N LYS A 142 26.34 17.02 -12.60
CA LYS A 142 25.53 18.00 -13.36
C LYS A 142 26.28 19.31 -13.61
N LYS A 143 27.03 19.81 -12.62
CA LYS A 143 27.88 20.99 -12.79
C LYS A 143 29.03 20.77 -13.78
N LYS A 144 29.46 19.51 -13.96
CA LYS A 144 30.59 19.15 -14.81
C LYS A 144 30.17 18.90 -16.26
N ASN A 145 29.01 18.27 -16.47
CA ASN A 145 28.64 17.70 -17.78
C ASN A 145 27.30 18.20 -18.36
N ASN A 146 26.55 19.10 -17.70
CA ASN A 146 25.24 19.63 -18.14
C ASN A 146 24.14 18.60 -18.50
N GLU A 147 24.41 17.30 -18.39
CA GLU A 147 23.45 16.22 -18.60
C GLU A 147 23.14 15.51 -17.27
N PRO A 148 21.91 15.00 -17.09
CA PRO A 148 21.61 14.14 -15.95
C PRO A 148 22.39 12.82 -16.10
N SER A 149 23.31 12.53 -15.17
CA SER A 149 23.95 11.20 -15.10
C SER A 149 22.87 10.12 -15.10
N PRO A 150 22.98 9.05 -15.90
CA PRO A 150 22.08 7.91 -15.82
C PRO A 150 22.17 7.25 -14.43
N PRO A 151 21.16 6.47 -14.00
CA PRO A 151 21.28 5.64 -12.80
C PRO A 151 22.47 4.69 -13.02
N GLY A 152 23.54 4.90 -12.26
CA GLY A 152 24.78 4.11 -12.29
C GLY A 152 25.20 3.83 -10.86
N GLU A 153 26.43 3.35 -10.63
CA GLU A 153 26.94 3.08 -9.28
C GLU A 153 27.10 4.39 -8.49
N ARG A 154 26.13 4.68 -7.61
CA ARG A 154 26.05 5.90 -6.78
C ARG A 154 26.16 5.62 -5.28
N ILE A 155 26.60 4.43 -4.94
CA ILE A 155 26.79 3.95 -3.58
C ILE A 155 28.29 3.84 -3.31
N GLU A 156 28.73 4.16 -2.10
CA GLU A 156 30.12 3.93 -1.72
C GLU A 156 30.44 2.43 -1.65
N SER A 157 31.67 2.06 -2.00
CA SER A 157 32.10 0.66 -2.03
C SER A 157 31.99 0.00 -0.66
N ASP A 158 32.37 0.68 0.42
CA ASP A 158 32.31 0.15 1.78
C ASP A 158 30.86 -0.09 2.27
N VAL A 159 29.92 0.79 1.89
CA VAL A 159 28.48 0.60 2.14
C VAL A 159 27.95 -0.61 1.37
N LYS A 160 28.34 -0.75 0.09
CA LYS A 160 27.93 -1.88 -0.76
C LYS A 160 28.49 -3.20 -0.24
N GLU A 161 29.76 -3.23 0.19
CA GLU A 161 30.41 -4.38 0.82
C GLU A 161 29.71 -4.79 2.13
N LEU A 162 29.40 -3.82 3.00
CA LEU A 162 28.64 -4.06 4.22
C LEU A 162 27.29 -4.72 3.92
N ILE A 163 26.52 -4.15 2.97
CA ILE A 163 25.20 -4.69 2.61
C ILE A 163 25.33 -6.11 2.05
N ASN A 164 26.31 -6.37 1.18
CA ASN A 164 26.55 -7.71 0.64
C ASN A 164 26.82 -8.72 1.75
N LYS A 165 27.69 -8.38 2.70
CA LYS A 165 28.01 -9.24 3.84
C LYS A 165 26.79 -9.46 4.74
N HIS A 166 26.03 -8.39 5.01
CA HIS A 166 24.87 -8.48 5.89
C HIS A 166 23.73 -9.31 5.26
N LEU A 167 23.46 -9.17 3.96
CA LEU A 167 22.45 -9.99 3.24
C LEU A 167 22.71 -11.49 3.36
N ILE A 168 23.98 -11.91 3.39
CA ILE A 168 24.38 -13.31 3.53
C ILE A 168 24.15 -13.83 4.97
N ASN A 169 24.41 -12.98 5.96
CA ASN A 169 24.49 -13.38 7.37
C ASN A 169 23.20 -13.15 8.16
N GLU A 170 22.37 -12.18 7.78
CA GLU A 170 21.18 -11.79 8.54
C GLU A 170 20.12 -12.91 8.56
N LYS A 171 19.74 -13.31 9.78
CA LYS A 171 18.83 -14.43 10.08
C LYS A 171 17.45 -13.99 10.53
N SER A 172 17.24 -12.72 10.86
CA SER A 172 15.94 -12.17 11.25
C SER A 172 15.11 -11.89 9.99
N PRO A 173 13.95 -12.56 9.80
CA PRO A 173 13.01 -12.19 8.76
C PRO A 173 12.59 -10.72 8.83
N SER A 174 12.37 -10.18 10.03
CA SER A 174 11.99 -8.78 10.20
C SER A 174 13.07 -7.84 9.68
N VAL A 175 14.33 -8.04 10.04
CA VAL A 175 15.42 -7.21 9.50
C VAL A 175 15.56 -7.42 7.98
N GLN A 176 15.39 -8.64 7.48
CA GLN A 176 15.37 -8.91 6.03
C GLN A 176 14.27 -8.12 5.31
N SER A 177 13.10 -7.87 5.93
CA SER A 177 12.04 -7.05 5.33
C SER A 177 12.46 -5.62 5.02
N VAL A 178 13.47 -5.09 5.73
CA VAL A 178 14.02 -3.75 5.49
C VAL A 178 14.64 -3.70 4.09
N TYR A 179 15.29 -4.76 3.61
CA TYR A 179 15.80 -4.79 2.23
C TYR A 179 14.68 -4.75 1.18
N GLY A 180 13.54 -5.37 1.47
CA GLY A 180 12.33 -5.23 0.68
C GLY A 180 11.82 -3.80 0.62
N ARG A 181 11.65 -3.19 1.81
CA ARG A 181 11.24 -1.78 1.95
C ARG A 181 12.18 -0.83 1.20
N LEU A 182 13.48 -1.09 1.26
CA LEU A 182 14.52 -0.26 0.65
C LEU A 182 14.78 -0.59 -0.83
N LEU A 183 14.12 -1.60 -1.40
CA LEU A 183 14.44 -2.13 -2.73
C LEU A 183 14.43 -1.05 -3.84
N PRO A 184 13.46 -0.12 -3.91
CA PRO A 184 13.51 0.93 -4.93
C PRO A 184 14.68 1.91 -4.77
N TYR A 185 15.09 2.18 -3.52
CA TYR A 185 16.25 3.04 -3.25
C TYR A 185 17.55 2.34 -3.60
N LEU A 186 17.68 1.07 -3.25
CA LEU A 186 18.80 0.23 -3.64
C LEU A 186 18.91 0.14 -5.17
N PHE A 187 17.79 -0.08 -5.87
CA PHE A 187 17.75 -0.12 -7.32
C PHE A 187 18.11 1.23 -7.96
N TYR A 188 17.69 2.35 -7.35
CA TYR A 188 18.12 3.69 -7.77
C TYR A 188 19.63 3.92 -7.59
N LEU A 189 20.21 3.38 -6.52
CA LEU A 189 21.62 3.54 -6.19
C LEU A 189 22.55 2.71 -7.09
N ASP A 190 22.14 1.52 -7.49
CA ASP A 190 22.88 0.65 -8.42
C ASP A 190 21.95 -0.46 -8.98
N GLN A 191 21.53 -0.32 -10.24
CA GLN A 191 20.58 -1.24 -10.88
C GLN A 191 21.16 -2.63 -11.16
N GLU A 192 22.39 -2.69 -11.67
CA GLU A 192 23.02 -3.96 -12.05
C GLU A 192 23.36 -4.78 -10.80
N TRP A 193 23.84 -4.13 -9.74
CA TRP A 193 24.04 -4.78 -8.46
C TRP A 193 22.76 -5.43 -7.95
N ILE A 194 21.62 -4.73 -7.97
CA ILE A 194 20.35 -5.28 -7.49
C ILE A 194 19.81 -6.39 -8.39
N LYS A 195 19.98 -6.29 -9.71
CA LYS A 195 19.67 -7.42 -10.61
C LYS A 195 20.48 -8.66 -10.25
N THR A 196 21.78 -8.52 -9.98
CA THR A 196 22.63 -9.63 -9.51
C THR A 196 22.14 -10.19 -8.17
N LYS A 197 21.77 -9.35 -7.19
CA LYS A 197 21.27 -9.84 -5.88
C LYS A 197 19.91 -10.54 -5.95
N LEU A 198 19.06 -10.17 -6.91
CA LEU A 198 17.84 -10.89 -7.21
C LEU A 198 18.14 -12.25 -7.86
N GLN A 199 19.08 -12.29 -8.82
CA GLN A 199 19.51 -13.53 -9.49
C GLN A 199 20.15 -14.53 -8.51
N ASP A 200 21.00 -14.05 -7.61
CA ASP A 200 21.68 -14.87 -6.60
C ASP A 200 20.74 -15.34 -5.46
N GLY A 201 19.50 -14.83 -5.42
CA GLY A 201 18.54 -15.11 -4.36
C GLY A 201 18.93 -14.56 -2.99
N LEU A 202 19.76 -13.51 -2.95
CA LEU A 202 20.06 -12.76 -1.72
C LEU A 202 18.94 -11.77 -1.38
N ILE A 203 18.32 -11.19 -2.42
CA ILE A 203 17.07 -10.45 -2.32
C ILE A 203 15.98 -11.26 -3.04
N LEU A 204 14.82 -11.35 -2.40
CA LEU A 204 13.66 -12.13 -2.78
C LEU A 204 14.00 -13.60 -3.13
N PRO A 205 14.56 -14.38 -2.17
CA PRO A 205 14.94 -15.77 -2.42
C PRO A 205 13.77 -16.61 -2.95
N THR A 206 14.04 -17.47 -3.93
CA THR A 206 13.00 -18.31 -4.55
C THR A 206 12.93 -19.73 -3.98
N ASN A 207 13.96 -20.18 -3.26
CA ASN A 207 13.99 -21.50 -2.64
C ASN A 207 13.01 -21.62 -1.47
N GLU A 208 12.37 -22.79 -1.35
CA GLU A 208 11.30 -23.02 -0.37
C GLU A 208 11.79 -22.90 1.08
N GLU A 209 13.02 -23.35 1.36
CA GLU A 209 13.63 -23.26 2.70
C GLU A 209 13.79 -21.82 3.21
N LYS A 210 13.90 -20.83 2.29
CA LYS A 210 14.02 -19.40 2.63
C LYS A 210 12.71 -18.64 2.38
N ASN A 211 11.58 -19.34 2.29
CA ASN A 211 10.31 -18.69 1.98
C ASN A 211 9.89 -17.64 3.01
N ILE A 212 10.30 -17.78 4.28
CA ILE A 212 10.06 -16.75 5.31
C ILE A 212 10.79 -15.44 5.00
N TYR A 213 12.01 -15.50 4.49
CA TYR A 213 12.79 -14.32 4.10
C TYR A 213 12.23 -13.69 2.82
N TRP A 214 11.81 -14.52 1.86
CA TRP A 214 11.08 -14.05 0.69
C TRP A 214 9.80 -13.31 1.09
N ARG A 215 8.99 -13.89 1.99
CA ARG A 215 7.75 -13.28 2.48
C ARG A 215 8.05 -11.95 3.13
N ALA A 216 9.03 -11.90 4.02
CA ALA A 216 9.38 -10.68 4.74
C ALA A 216 9.88 -9.57 3.79
N GLN A 217 10.78 -9.89 2.87
CA GLN A 217 11.27 -8.94 1.86
C GLN A 217 10.15 -8.50 0.90
N PHE A 218 9.31 -9.42 0.41
CA PHE A 218 8.23 -9.04 -0.52
C PHE A 218 7.14 -8.23 0.17
N GLU A 219 6.75 -8.57 1.40
CA GLU A 219 5.80 -7.79 2.20
C GLU A 219 6.34 -6.40 2.53
N GLY A 220 7.64 -6.30 2.87
CA GLY A 220 8.31 -5.01 3.06
C GLY A 220 8.36 -4.17 1.78
N TYR A 221 8.55 -4.80 0.62
CA TYR A 221 8.50 -4.11 -0.66
C TYR A 221 7.08 -3.63 -0.99
N ILE A 222 6.10 -4.54 -1.02
CA ILE A 222 4.76 -4.26 -1.55
C ILE A 222 3.97 -3.27 -0.68
N THR A 223 4.17 -3.30 0.64
CA THR A 223 3.38 -2.49 1.58
C THR A 223 3.86 -1.03 1.63
N PHE A 224 5.17 -0.81 1.49
CA PHE A 224 5.78 0.50 1.80
C PHE A 224 6.31 1.24 0.59
N ASN A 225 6.18 0.68 -0.61
CA ASN A 225 6.66 1.30 -1.84
C ASN A 225 5.54 1.59 -2.81
N LYS A 226 5.75 2.65 -3.60
CA LYS A 226 4.92 2.95 -4.77
C LYS A 226 5.19 1.94 -5.88
N PHE A 227 4.30 1.90 -6.86
CA PHE A 227 4.48 1.14 -8.07
C PHE A 227 5.54 1.77 -8.99
N TYR A 228 6.54 0.98 -9.39
CA TYR A 228 7.57 1.36 -10.36
C TYR A 228 7.62 0.35 -11.50
N ASP A 229 7.40 0.81 -12.73
CA ASP A 229 7.26 -0.05 -13.93
C ASP A 229 8.47 -0.98 -14.13
N GLN A 230 9.70 -0.44 -14.03
CA GLN A 230 10.94 -1.22 -14.19
C GLN A 230 11.08 -2.33 -13.13
N LEU A 231 10.76 -2.04 -11.87
CA LEU A 231 10.79 -3.04 -10.80
C LEU A 231 9.66 -4.05 -10.96
N TYR A 232 8.47 -3.62 -11.40
CA TYR A 232 7.38 -4.54 -11.69
C TYR A 232 7.79 -5.60 -12.73
N SER A 233 8.40 -5.16 -13.84
CA SER A 233 8.90 -6.07 -14.87
C SER A 233 9.95 -7.05 -14.32
N LEU A 234 10.87 -6.57 -13.48
CA LEU A 234 11.92 -7.39 -12.87
C LEU A 234 11.37 -8.39 -11.84
N LEU A 235 10.29 -8.02 -11.15
CA LEU A 235 9.72 -8.80 -10.04
C LEU A 235 8.48 -9.61 -10.42
N LYS A 236 8.16 -9.74 -11.71
CA LYS A 236 6.91 -10.35 -12.20
C LYS A 236 6.65 -11.74 -11.60
N GLU A 237 7.66 -12.60 -11.51
CA GLU A 237 7.52 -13.93 -10.92
C GLU A 237 7.26 -13.88 -9.40
N HIS A 238 7.76 -12.87 -8.69
CA HIS A 238 7.45 -12.69 -7.27
C HIS A 238 6.02 -12.20 -7.07
N TYR A 239 5.50 -11.32 -7.94
CA TYR A 239 4.08 -10.98 -7.96
C TYR A 239 3.22 -12.23 -8.20
N LYS A 240 3.59 -13.09 -9.17
CA LYS A 240 2.91 -14.36 -9.44
C LYS A 240 2.91 -15.28 -8.22
N LYS A 241 4.06 -15.42 -7.53
CA LYS A 241 4.19 -16.19 -6.29
C LYS A 241 3.28 -15.61 -5.20
N ALA A 242 3.30 -14.29 -5.00
CA ALA A 242 2.47 -13.62 -4.00
C ALA A 242 0.97 -13.83 -4.24
N ILE A 243 0.50 -13.73 -5.49
CA ILE A 243 -0.90 -14.01 -5.84
C ILE A 243 -1.29 -15.45 -5.47
N LYS A 244 -0.42 -16.43 -5.76
CA LYS A 244 -0.66 -17.83 -5.40
C LYS A 244 -0.69 -18.06 -3.88
N SER A 245 0.02 -17.23 -3.12
CA SER A 245 0.11 -17.28 -1.66
C SER A 245 -0.93 -16.43 -0.94
N ILE A 246 -1.82 -15.72 -1.65
CA ILE A 246 -2.93 -14.99 -0.99
C ILE A 246 -3.77 -16.00 -0.22
N ASN A 247 -3.92 -15.77 1.07
CA ASN A 247 -4.78 -16.54 1.95
C ASN A 247 -5.55 -15.62 2.88
N ILE A 248 -6.73 -16.06 3.33
CA ILE A 248 -7.44 -15.42 4.44
C ILE A 248 -6.98 -16.15 5.70
N ASP A 249 -6.20 -15.47 6.54
CA ASP A 249 -5.83 -16.02 7.84
C ASP A 249 -7.00 -15.80 8.82
N LYS A 250 -6.99 -16.48 9.98
CA LYS A 250 -8.02 -16.30 11.03
C LYS A 250 -8.19 -14.84 11.49
N LYS A 251 -7.18 -14.00 11.22
CA LYS A 251 -7.11 -12.59 11.59
C LYS A 251 -7.60 -11.65 10.48
N GLY A 252 -8.15 -12.18 9.40
CA GLY A 252 -8.66 -11.43 8.25
C GLY A 252 -7.63 -11.24 7.14
N VAL A 253 -7.93 -10.28 6.27
CA VAL A 253 -7.12 -9.96 5.10
C VAL A 253 -5.93 -9.09 5.48
N LYS A 254 -4.71 -9.53 5.13
CA LYS A 254 -3.49 -8.74 5.34
C LYS A 254 -3.44 -7.50 4.46
N GLU A 255 -2.90 -6.41 4.99
CA GLU A 255 -2.71 -5.16 4.26
C GLU A 255 -1.80 -5.33 3.03
N SER A 256 -0.77 -6.18 3.14
CA SER A 256 0.10 -6.53 2.00
C SER A 256 -0.67 -7.12 0.81
N ASN A 257 -1.79 -7.82 1.05
CA ASN A 257 -2.65 -8.34 -0.02
C ASN A 257 -3.46 -7.23 -0.71
N ARG A 258 -3.88 -6.18 0.02
CA ARG A 258 -4.55 -5.00 -0.55
C ARG A 258 -3.56 -4.18 -1.39
N HIS A 259 -2.33 -4.01 -0.91
CA HIS A 259 -1.28 -3.37 -1.70
C HIS A 259 -0.89 -4.18 -2.93
N LEU A 260 -0.80 -5.51 -2.82
CA LEU A 260 -0.60 -6.41 -3.95
C LEU A 260 -1.68 -6.20 -5.01
N ALA A 261 -2.95 -6.23 -4.63
CA ALA A 261 -4.08 -5.96 -5.51
C ALA A 261 -3.93 -4.60 -6.21
N SER A 262 -3.62 -3.55 -5.44
CA SER A 262 -3.41 -2.21 -5.97
C SER A 262 -2.28 -2.16 -7.00
N HIS A 263 -1.16 -2.83 -6.76
CA HIS A 263 -0.04 -2.89 -7.73
C HIS A 263 -0.43 -3.63 -9.02
N ILE A 264 -1.15 -4.76 -8.94
CA ILE A 264 -1.64 -5.46 -10.15
C ILE A 264 -2.61 -4.57 -10.93
N MET A 265 -3.46 -3.81 -10.23
CA MET A 265 -4.39 -2.88 -10.87
C MET A 265 -3.66 -1.68 -11.51
N ILE A 266 -2.59 -1.16 -10.90
CA ILE A 266 -1.74 -0.13 -11.53
C ILE A 266 -1.03 -0.69 -12.77
N ALA A 267 -0.50 -1.91 -12.71
CA ALA A 267 0.12 -2.57 -13.86
C ALA A 267 -0.88 -2.73 -15.01
N PHE A 268 -2.12 -3.12 -14.70
CA PHE A 268 -3.22 -3.14 -15.66
C PHE A 268 -3.52 -1.74 -16.20
N TRP A 269 -3.63 -0.72 -15.34
CA TRP A 269 -3.91 0.67 -15.76
C TRP A 269 -2.82 1.27 -16.67
N ARG A 270 -1.57 0.82 -16.52
CA ARG A 270 -0.39 1.31 -17.25
C ARG A 270 0.05 0.43 -18.43
N ASP A 271 -0.81 -0.49 -18.87
CA ASP A 271 -0.52 -1.37 -20.02
C ASP A 271 0.68 -2.32 -19.84
N LEU A 272 1.07 -2.59 -18.59
CA LEU A 272 2.06 -3.63 -18.25
C LEU A 272 1.42 -5.01 -18.09
N GLU A 273 0.10 -5.04 -17.90
CA GLU A 273 -0.72 -6.26 -17.92
C GLU A 273 -1.96 -6.07 -18.80
N GLU A 274 -2.45 -7.19 -19.32
CA GLU A 274 -3.63 -7.28 -20.17
C GLU A 274 -4.55 -8.40 -19.70
N LEU A 275 -5.82 -8.34 -20.11
CA LEU A 275 -6.76 -9.43 -19.89
C LEU A 275 -6.59 -10.51 -20.93
N ASN A 276 -6.95 -11.74 -20.58
CA ASN A 276 -7.05 -12.90 -21.47
C ASN A 276 -5.73 -13.33 -22.11
N LYS A 277 -4.59 -12.98 -21.49
CA LYS A 277 -3.28 -13.48 -21.90
C LYS A 277 -2.85 -14.64 -21.01
N PRO A 278 -2.21 -15.70 -21.57
CA PRO A 278 -1.46 -16.65 -20.78
C PRO A 278 -0.50 -15.90 -19.84
N ASP A 279 -0.45 -16.31 -18.58
CA ASP A 279 0.35 -15.66 -17.52
C ASP A 279 0.00 -14.18 -17.19
N SER A 280 -1.15 -13.67 -17.62
CA SER A 280 -1.68 -12.39 -17.14
C SER A 280 -1.84 -12.43 -15.62
N LEU A 281 -1.13 -11.56 -14.91
CA LEU A 281 -1.23 -11.50 -13.45
C LEU A 281 -2.59 -10.97 -12.99
N VAL A 282 -3.28 -10.20 -13.83
CA VAL A 282 -4.66 -9.76 -13.57
C VAL A 282 -5.61 -10.96 -13.56
N ASP A 283 -5.52 -11.84 -14.56
CA ASP A 283 -6.38 -13.02 -14.64
C ASP A 283 -6.07 -14.03 -13.53
N VAL A 284 -4.78 -14.25 -13.25
CA VAL A 284 -4.35 -15.11 -12.14
C VAL A 284 -4.85 -14.55 -10.81
N PHE A 285 -4.79 -13.24 -10.62
CA PHE A 285 -5.31 -12.56 -9.43
C PHE A 285 -6.82 -12.78 -9.25
N PHE A 286 -7.64 -12.45 -10.25
CA PHE A 286 -9.10 -12.60 -10.13
C PHE A 286 -9.56 -14.06 -10.01
N LYS A 287 -8.75 -15.03 -10.48
CA LYS A 287 -9.01 -16.46 -10.28
C LYS A 287 -8.69 -16.92 -8.85
N LYS A 288 -7.65 -16.37 -8.22
CA LYS A 288 -7.08 -16.91 -6.97
C LYS A 288 -7.43 -16.12 -5.71
N ALA A 289 -7.53 -14.80 -5.81
CA ALA A 289 -7.72 -13.95 -4.64
C ALA A 289 -9.06 -14.24 -3.94
N PRO A 290 -9.21 -13.88 -2.66
CA PRO A 290 -10.51 -13.85 -1.99
C PRO A 290 -11.39 -12.72 -2.51
N GLU A 291 -12.71 -12.90 -2.38
CA GLU A 291 -13.73 -11.93 -2.79
C GLU A 291 -13.48 -10.52 -2.28
N GLU A 292 -13.20 -10.36 -0.98
CA GLU A 292 -12.94 -9.05 -0.36
C GLU A 292 -11.73 -8.33 -0.99
N ILE A 293 -10.69 -9.07 -1.35
CA ILE A 293 -9.50 -8.51 -2.01
C ILE A 293 -9.80 -8.12 -3.46
N LYS A 294 -10.62 -8.91 -4.17
CA LYS A 294 -11.05 -8.58 -5.53
C LYS A 294 -11.94 -7.34 -5.56
N GLU A 295 -12.87 -7.23 -4.61
CA GLU A 295 -13.70 -6.02 -4.42
C GLU A 295 -12.80 -4.80 -4.20
N SER A 296 -11.83 -4.91 -3.29
CA SER A 296 -10.87 -3.84 -3.00
C SER A 296 -10.05 -3.45 -4.25
N ALA A 297 -9.66 -4.42 -5.08
CA ALA A 297 -8.93 -4.17 -6.33
C ALA A 297 -9.78 -3.37 -7.34
N ILE A 298 -11.02 -3.82 -7.56
CA ILE A 298 -11.97 -3.15 -8.46
C ILE A 298 -12.26 -1.72 -7.97
N SER A 299 -12.48 -1.58 -6.65
CA SER A 299 -12.75 -0.30 -6.02
C SER A 299 -11.56 0.67 -6.16
N PHE A 300 -10.34 0.17 -5.96
CA PHE A 300 -9.11 0.96 -6.09
C PHE A 300 -8.96 1.57 -7.49
N LEU A 301 -9.29 0.84 -8.56
CA LEU A 301 -9.23 1.36 -9.94
C LEU A 301 -10.09 2.61 -10.15
N SER A 302 -11.16 2.78 -9.37
CA SER A 302 -12.02 3.97 -9.46
C SER A 302 -11.27 5.26 -9.11
N THR A 303 -10.23 5.19 -8.26
CA THR A 303 -9.43 6.37 -7.86
C THR A 303 -8.71 6.99 -9.06
N GLY A 304 -8.28 6.16 -10.03
CA GLY A 304 -7.66 6.62 -11.25
C GLY A 304 -8.62 7.34 -12.19
N LEU A 305 -9.93 7.07 -12.12
CA LEU A 305 -10.95 7.75 -12.95
C LEU A 305 -11.03 9.25 -12.65
N LYS A 306 -10.75 9.65 -11.40
CA LYS A 306 -10.77 11.05 -10.98
C LYS A 306 -9.60 11.87 -11.56
N GLU A 307 -8.44 11.24 -11.70
CA GLU A 307 -7.17 11.92 -11.96
C GLU A 307 -6.77 11.91 -13.44
N GLU A 308 -7.33 10.99 -14.22
CA GLU A 308 -6.93 10.76 -15.62
C GLU A 308 -7.61 11.75 -16.59
N LYS A 309 -6.80 12.60 -17.22
CA LYS A 309 -7.28 13.61 -18.18
C LYS A 309 -7.72 12.99 -19.50
N GLU A 310 -7.14 11.86 -19.89
CA GLU A 310 -7.43 11.19 -21.15
C GLU A 310 -8.14 9.85 -20.94
N ILE A 311 -9.13 9.83 -20.04
CA ILE A 311 -9.82 8.59 -19.64
C ILE A 311 -10.47 7.87 -20.83
N ASP A 312 -10.91 8.61 -21.86
CA ASP A 312 -11.47 8.05 -23.10
C ASP A 312 -10.51 7.02 -23.76
N LYS A 313 -9.20 7.29 -23.73
CA LYS A 313 -8.19 6.40 -24.32
C LYS A 313 -8.07 5.08 -23.56
N LYS A 314 -8.35 5.09 -22.25
CA LYS A 314 -8.23 3.92 -21.37
C LYS A 314 -9.57 3.23 -21.11
N TRP A 315 -10.68 3.90 -21.42
CA TRP A 315 -12.01 3.44 -21.03
C TRP A 315 -12.34 2.04 -21.55
N ASN A 316 -12.08 1.76 -22.83
CA ASN A 316 -12.39 0.45 -23.42
C ASN A 316 -11.69 -0.69 -22.66
N LYS A 317 -10.47 -0.47 -22.19
CA LYS A 317 -9.72 -1.41 -21.37
C LYS A 317 -10.39 -1.63 -20.01
N LEU A 318 -10.73 -0.55 -19.30
CA LEU A 318 -11.41 -0.63 -18.00
C LEU A 318 -12.80 -1.27 -18.11
N LYS A 319 -13.56 -0.88 -19.13
CA LYS A 319 -14.87 -1.47 -19.44
C LYS A 319 -14.76 -2.95 -19.79
N SER A 320 -13.69 -3.39 -20.46
CA SER A 320 -13.46 -4.81 -20.72
C SER A 320 -13.26 -5.63 -19.44
N LEU A 321 -12.59 -5.06 -18.43
CA LEU A 321 -12.49 -5.67 -17.10
C LEU A 321 -13.88 -5.77 -16.47
N TRP A 322 -14.64 -4.67 -16.46
CA TRP A 322 -16.00 -4.67 -15.92
C TRP A 322 -16.89 -5.71 -16.59
N THR A 323 -16.93 -5.73 -17.92
CA THR A 323 -17.69 -6.69 -18.71
C THR A 323 -17.31 -8.13 -18.38
N LYS A 324 -16.00 -8.42 -18.29
CA LYS A 324 -15.49 -9.74 -17.95
C LYS A 324 -15.92 -10.17 -16.54
N ARG A 325 -15.74 -9.31 -15.54
CA ARG A 325 -16.06 -9.62 -14.14
C ARG A 325 -17.56 -9.85 -13.94
N ILE A 326 -18.41 -9.05 -14.58
CA ILE A 326 -19.87 -9.25 -14.55
C ILE A 326 -20.29 -10.60 -15.15
N LYS A 327 -19.58 -11.07 -16.19
CA LYS A 327 -19.88 -12.36 -16.84
C LYS A 327 -19.36 -13.56 -16.03
N GLU A 328 -18.21 -13.43 -15.40
CA GLU A 328 -17.49 -14.56 -14.79
C GLU A 328 -17.70 -14.68 -13.27
N SER A 329 -17.92 -13.57 -12.58
CA SER A 329 -18.04 -13.56 -11.13
C SER A 329 -19.41 -14.06 -10.67
N LYS A 330 -19.41 -14.79 -9.56
CA LYS A 330 -20.63 -15.17 -8.80
C LYS A 330 -20.66 -14.54 -7.40
N ASP A 331 -19.62 -13.78 -7.06
CA ASP A 331 -19.37 -13.28 -5.72
C ASP A 331 -19.62 -11.76 -5.69
N SER A 332 -19.68 -11.17 -4.49
CA SER A 332 -19.90 -9.73 -4.28
C SER A 332 -18.72 -8.84 -4.66
N GLU A 333 -17.62 -9.38 -5.22
CA GLU A 333 -16.50 -8.58 -5.76
C GLU A 333 -16.96 -7.50 -6.74
N ILE A 334 -18.02 -7.77 -7.52
CA ILE A 334 -18.53 -6.84 -8.53
C ILE A 334 -19.13 -5.58 -7.89
N SER A 335 -19.47 -5.62 -6.59
CA SER A 335 -19.90 -4.44 -5.85
C SER A 335 -18.84 -3.33 -5.85
N GLY A 336 -17.56 -3.66 -6.04
CA GLY A 336 -16.51 -2.65 -6.20
C GLY A 336 -16.74 -1.69 -7.37
N PHE A 337 -17.50 -2.08 -8.40
CA PHE A 337 -17.87 -1.18 -9.51
C PHE A 337 -18.85 -0.09 -9.09
N LEU A 338 -19.51 -0.19 -7.93
CA LEU A 338 -20.33 0.91 -7.40
C LEU A 338 -19.49 2.14 -7.07
N TYR A 339 -18.21 1.98 -6.70
CA TYR A 339 -17.29 3.12 -6.54
C TYR A 339 -17.06 3.88 -7.86
N TRP A 340 -17.20 3.23 -9.01
CA TRP A 340 -16.95 3.86 -10.31
C TRP A 340 -18.06 4.84 -10.66
N LEU A 341 -19.29 4.58 -10.20
CA LEU A 341 -20.47 5.42 -10.44
C LEU A 341 -20.40 6.78 -9.73
N LYS A 342 -19.42 6.98 -8.85
CA LYS A 342 -19.16 8.28 -8.21
C LYS A 342 -18.60 9.33 -9.18
N TYR A 343 -18.04 8.88 -10.30
CA TYR A 343 -17.33 9.71 -11.26
C TYR A 343 -18.09 9.81 -12.59
N ASP A 344 -17.77 10.84 -13.36
CA ASP A 344 -18.30 11.02 -14.71
C ASP A 344 -17.62 10.02 -15.66
N LEU A 345 -18.32 8.92 -15.94
CA LEU A 345 -17.81 7.89 -16.84
C LEU A 345 -17.82 8.41 -18.29
N PRO A 346 -16.81 8.08 -19.10
CA PRO A 346 -16.68 8.55 -20.50
C PRO A 346 -17.65 7.87 -21.47
N GLU A 347 -18.76 7.33 -20.98
CA GLU A 347 -19.75 6.67 -21.80
C GLU A 347 -21.16 6.98 -21.31
N PRO A 348 -22.12 7.26 -22.21
CA PRO A 348 -23.49 7.57 -21.83
C PRO A 348 -24.16 6.41 -21.09
N LEU A 349 -25.06 6.74 -20.14
CA LEU A 349 -25.73 5.75 -19.29
C LEU A 349 -26.42 4.63 -20.10
N ASN A 350 -27.05 4.96 -21.22
CA ASN A 350 -27.74 3.98 -22.07
C ASN A 350 -26.84 2.84 -22.57
N LYS A 351 -25.53 3.04 -22.64
CA LYS A 351 -24.56 1.97 -22.97
C LYS A 351 -24.02 1.22 -21.75
N LEU A 352 -24.28 1.72 -20.54
CA LEU A 352 -23.80 1.17 -19.27
C LEU A 352 -24.88 0.43 -18.47
N VAL A 353 -26.17 0.58 -18.80
CA VAL A 353 -27.29 -0.06 -18.08
C VAL A 353 -27.06 -1.56 -17.82
N ASN A 354 -26.59 -2.30 -18.83
CA ASN A 354 -26.35 -3.74 -18.71
C ASN A 354 -25.17 -4.11 -17.80
N LEU A 355 -24.20 -3.21 -17.61
CA LEU A 355 -23.11 -3.38 -16.66
C LEU A 355 -23.49 -2.97 -15.23
N ILE A 356 -24.42 -2.03 -15.10
CA ILE A 356 -24.91 -1.50 -13.82
C ILE A 356 -25.97 -2.40 -13.19
N LYS A 357 -26.89 -2.95 -14.00
CA LYS A 357 -28.00 -3.77 -13.51
C LYS A 357 -27.58 -4.93 -12.59
N PRO A 358 -26.49 -5.67 -12.85
CA PRO A 358 -26.03 -6.73 -11.95
C PRO A 358 -25.49 -6.24 -10.60
N LEU A 359 -25.26 -4.94 -10.43
CA LEU A 359 -24.79 -4.35 -9.18
C LEU A 359 -25.92 -4.09 -8.18
N ILE A 360 -27.18 -4.11 -8.64
CA ILE A 360 -28.37 -3.80 -7.83
C ILE A 360 -28.44 -4.57 -6.50
N PRO A 361 -28.13 -5.88 -6.43
CA PRO A 361 -28.13 -6.61 -5.17
C PRO A 361 -27.26 -6.01 -4.07
N TYR A 362 -26.23 -5.24 -4.44
CA TYR A 362 -25.25 -4.68 -3.51
C TYR A 362 -25.54 -3.22 -3.14
N VAL A 363 -26.48 -2.56 -3.84
CA VAL A 363 -26.86 -1.17 -3.60
C VAL A 363 -27.45 -0.97 -2.21
N TYR A 364 -28.10 -1.98 -1.63
CA TYR A 364 -28.79 -1.85 -0.35
C TYR A 364 -27.88 -1.77 0.89
N LYS A 365 -26.57 -1.98 0.76
CA LYS A 365 -25.64 -1.62 1.83
C LYS A 365 -25.69 -0.10 2.04
N LEU A 366 -25.81 0.38 3.28
CA LEU A 366 -26.16 1.77 3.62
C LEU A 366 -25.41 2.85 2.83
N HIS A 367 -24.08 2.72 2.68
CA HIS A 367 -23.27 3.70 1.96
C HIS A 367 -23.44 3.60 0.43
N TRP A 368 -23.79 2.42 -0.10
CA TRP A 368 -23.99 2.23 -1.54
C TRP A 368 -25.28 2.81 -2.05
N GLN A 369 -26.33 2.78 -1.23
CA GLN A 369 -27.64 3.23 -1.65
C GLN A 369 -27.63 4.74 -1.93
N ASN A 370 -26.97 5.54 -1.09
CA ASN A 370 -26.83 6.98 -1.33
C ASN A 370 -26.08 7.26 -2.64
N GLU A 371 -24.90 6.65 -2.81
CA GLU A 371 -24.04 6.87 -3.98
C GLU A 371 -24.74 6.48 -5.28
N PHE A 372 -25.49 5.37 -5.27
CA PHE A 372 -26.27 4.94 -6.42
C PHE A 372 -27.42 5.90 -6.74
N LEU A 373 -28.16 6.38 -5.74
CA LEU A 373 -29.24 7.35 -5.97
C LEU A 373 -28.69 8.69 -6.46
N ASN A 374 -27.57 9.18 -5.92
CA ASN A 374 -26.91 10.37 -6.43
C ASN A 374 -26.47 10.21 -7.90
N PHE A 375 -25.96 9.02 -8.27
CA PHE A 375 -25.65 8.72 -9.66
C PHE A 375 -26.90 8.77 -10.55
N LEU A 376 -28.03 8.21 -10.11
CA LEU A 376 -29.30 8.26 -10.84
C LEU A 376 -29.81 9.70 -10.98
N ASP A 377 -29.76 10.49 -9.91
CA ASP A 377 -30.21 11.88 -9.87
C ASP A 377 -29.42 12.78 -10.85
N LYS A 378 -28.11 12.56 -10.96
CA LYS A 378 -27.27 13.26 -11.94
C LYS A 378 -27.63 12.92 -13.39
N ASN A 379 -28.24 11.77 -13.65
CA ASN A 379 -28.48 11.26 -15.00
C ASN A 379 -29.95 11.37 -15.45
N ILE A 380 -30.91 11.65 -14.57
CA ILE A 380 -32.36 11.61 -14.87
C ILE A 380 -32.76 12.58 -16.00
N GLU A 381 -32.15 13.77 -16.07
CA GLU A 381 -32.47 14.75 -17.11
C GLU A 381 -32.03 14.31 -18.50
N LYS A 382 -30.90 13.58 -18.59
CA LYS A 382 -30.30 13.17 -19.86
C LYS A 382 -30.74 11.77 -20.32
N TYR A 383 -31.00 10.87 -19.37
CA TYR A 383 -31.33 9.46 -19.62
C TYR A 383 -32.52 8.99 -18.75
N PRO A 384 -33.70 9.61 -18.92
CA PRO A 384 -34.84 9.40 -18.04
C PRO A 384 -35.35 7.94 -18.05
N ASN A 385 -35.39 7.30 -19.22
CA ASN A 385 -35.84 5.91 -19.36
C ASN A 385 -34.92 4.93 -18.63
N GLU A 386 -33.61 5.11 -18.83
CA GLU A 386 -32.58 4.26 -18.22
C GLU A 386 -32.55 4.40 -16.71
N VAL A 387 -32.62 5.64 -16.20
CA VAL A 387 -32.65 5.91 -14.76
C VAL A 387 -33.88 5.27 -14.13
N MET A 388 -35.06 5.50 -14.69
CA MET A 388 -36.29 4.91 -14.16
C MET A 388 -36.30 3.39 -14.27
N GLY A 389 -35.74 2.83 -15.35
CA GLY A 389 -35.57 1.39 -15.49
C GLY A 389 -34.65 0.80 -14.40
N LEU A 390 -33.52 1.44 -14.10
CA LEU A 390 -32.63 1.03 -13.02
C LEU A 390 -33.31 1.16 -11.65
N LEU A 391 -34.07 2.22 -11.43
CA LEU A 391 -34.83 2.44 -10.20
C LEU A 391 -35.90 1.37 -9.98
N VAL A 392 -36.67 1.02 -11.03
CA VAL A 392 -37.63 -0.09 -10.98
C VAL A 392 -36.93 -1.39 -10.62
N ASN A 393 -35.80 -1.71 -11.28
CA ASN A 393 -35.06 -2.95 -10.98
C ASN A 393 -34.55 -2.97 -9.52
N MET A 394 -34.09 -1.83 -8.99
CA MET A 394 -33.69 -1.68 -7.60
C MET A 394 -34.87 -1.98 -6.67
N LEU A 395 -36.00 -1.29 -6.86
CA LEU A 395 -37.20 -1.43 -6.02
C LEU A 395 -37.80 -2.85 -6.08
N GLU A 396 -37.83 -3.47 -7.26
CA GLU A 396 -38.28 -4.86 -7.42
C GLU A 396 -37.37 -5.84 -6.66
N TYR A 397 -36.05 -5.65 -6.75
CA TYR A 397 -35.10 -6.44 -5.96
C TYR A 397 -35.32 -6.23 -4.46
N GLY A 398 -35.40 -4.99 -3.99
CA GLY A 398 -35.54 -4.71 -2.57
C GLY A 398 -36.84 -5.25 -2.01
N LYS A 399 -37.96 -5.07 -2.71
CA LYS A 399 -39.24 -5.67 -2.33
C LYS A 399 -39.16 -7.20 -2.23
N LYS A 400 -38.51 -7.85 -3.20
CA LYS A 400 -38.38 -9.32 -3.23
C LYS A 400 -37.54 -9.84 -2.05
N ASN A 401 -36.52 -9.09 -1.63
CA ASN A 401 -35.58 -9.51 -0.59
C ASN A 401 -35.78 -8.80 0.75
N SER A 402 -36.91 -8.11 0.93
CA SER A 402 -37.23 -7.34 2.15
C SER A 402 -36.19 -6.27 2.52
N GLU A 403 -35.54 -5.68 1.51
CA GLU A 403 -34.56 -4.60 1.71
C GLU A 403 -35.24 -3.25 1.94
N SER A 404 -34.60 -2.41 2.75
CA SER A 404 -35.10 -1.08 3.10
C SER A 404 -34.47 0.04 2.27
N ILE A 405 -35.23 1.10 2.05
CA ILE A 405 -34.74 2.38 1.54
C ILE A 405 -34.42 3.28 2.72
N TYR A 406 -33.15 3.62 2.86
CA TYR A 406 -32.60 4.49 3.90
C TYR A 406 -32.48 5.95 3.43
N HIS A 407 -32.26 6.18 2.13
CA HIS A 407 -32.04 7.50 1.52
C HIS A 407 -33.29 7.99 0.80
N ILE A 408 -34.29 8.33 1.60
CA ILE A 408 -35.64 8.67 1.16
C ILE A 408 -35.70 10.01 0.42
N GLU A 409 -34.91 10.99 0.87
CA GLU A 409 -34.88 12.33 0.27
C GLU A 409 -34.30 12.29 -1.16
N GLU A 410 -33.20 11.55 -1.35
CA GLU A 410 -32.58 11.33 -2.65
C GLU A 410 -33.53 10.62 -3.61
N MET A 411 -34.24 9.59 -3.14
CA MET A 411 -35.30 8.91 -3.89
C MET A 411 -36.41 9.90 -4.31
N GLN A 412 -36.85 10.76 -3.40
CA GLN A 412 -37.89 11.75 -3.68
C GLN A 412 -37.45 12.78 -4.74
N ASN A 413 -36.20 13.26 -4.68
CA ASN A 413 -35.65 14.20 -5.64
C ASN A 413 -35.67 13.65 -7.08
N ILE A 414 -35.25 12.40 -7.26
CA ILE A 414 -35.29 11.72 -8.57
C ILE A 414 -36.73 11.64 -9.08
N LEU A 415 -37.68 11.23 -8.23
CA LEU A 415 -39.08 11.06 -8.60
C LEU A 415 -39.76 12.39 -8.94
N ILE A 416 -39.42 13.49 -8.26
CA ILE A 416 -39.92 14.84 -8.59
C ILE A 416 -39.45 15.26 -9.99
N LYS A 417 -38.16 15.06 -10.30
CA LYS A 417 -37.63 15.32 -11.66
C LYS A 417 -38.29 14.43 -12.70
N ALA A 418 -38.50 13.15 -12.38
CA ALA A 418 -39.16 12.18 -13.26
C ALA A 418 -40.63 12.55 -13.56
N LYS A 419 -41.39 13.06 -12.58
CA LYS A 419 -42.79 13.48 -12.74
C LYS A 419 -42.96 14.51 -13.87
N GLN A 420 -41.98 15.38 -14.07
CA GLN A 420 -42.03 16.44 -15.07
C GLN A 420 -41.86 15.92 -16.51
N ASN A 421 -41.46 14.66 -16.69
CA ASN A 421 -41.18 14.08 -17.98
C ASN A 421 -42.27 13.07 -18.39
N SER A 422 -43.12 13.48 -19.32
CA SER A 422 -44.24 12.65 -19.81
C SER A 422 -43.80 11.38 -20.56
N SER A 423 -42.55 11.30 -21.04
CA SER A 423 -42.07 10.12 -21.79
C SER A 423 -41.81 8.90 -20.90
N ILE A 424 -41.79 9.08 -19.57
CA ILE A 424 -41.50 8.02 -18.59
C ILE A 424 -42.65 7.81 -17.59
N SER A 425 -43.85 8.29 -17.90
CA SER A 425 -45.01 8.23 -17.00
C SER A 425 -45.31 6.81 -16.50
N GLU A 426 -45.27 5.81 -17.38
CA GLU A 426 -45.51 4.40 -17.02
C GLU A 426 -44.46 3.87 -16.03
N LEU A 427 -43.18 4.14 -16.27
CA LEU A 427 -42.09 3.71 -15.37
C LEU A 427 -42.16 4.46 -14.03
N PHE A 428 -42.52 5.74 -14.06
CA PHE A 428 -42.75 6.55 -12.88
C PHE A 428 -43.87 5.99 -12.01
N GLU A 429 -45.06 5.76 -12.59
CA GLU A 429 -46.19 5.15 -11.87
C GLU A 429 -45.82 3.78 -11.30
N LYS A 430 -45.08 2.97 -12.06
CA LYS A 430 -44.57 1.67 -11.60
C LYS A 430 -43.67 1.80 -10.37
N CYS A 431 -42.74 2.75 -10.36
CA CYS A 431 -41.90 3.04 -9.19
C CYS A 431 -42.74 3.38 -7.95
N ILE A 432 -43.69 4.32 -8.08
CA ILE A 432 -44.56 4.74 -6.97
C ILE A 432 -45.38 3.56 -6.44
N TYR A 433 -45.88 2.71 -7.34
CA TYR A 433 -46.63 1.53 -6.96
C TYR A 433 -45.80 0.52 -6.17
N ILE A 434 -44.55 0.25 -6.59
CA ILE A 434 -43.65 -0.65 -5.86
C ILE A 434 -43.31 -0.07 -4.49
N LEU A 435 -42.99 1.24 -4.41
CA LEU A 435 -42.73 1.95 -3.16
C LEU A 435 -43.90 1.83 -2.18
N CYS A 436 -45.13 2.05 -2.65
CA CYS A 436 -46.33 1.86 -1.83
C CYS A 436 -46.48 0.42 -1.33
N LYS A 437 -46.13 -0.58 -2.16
CA LYS A 437 -46.14 -1.99 -1.74
C LYS A 437 -45.05 -2.34 -0.73
N MET A 438 -43.96 -1.57 -0.70
CA MET A 438 -42.89 -1.69 0.30
C MET A 438 -43.21 -0.89 1.59
N GLY A 439 -44.36 -0.21 1.67
CA GLY A 439 -44.80 0.55 2.84
C GLY A 439 -44.48 2.05 2.79
N TYR A 440 -43.83 2.56 1.75
CA TYR A 440 -43.47 3.97 1.60
C TYR A 440 -44.63 4.79 0.99
N HIS A 441 -45.74 4.89 1.72
CA HIS A 441 -46.98 5.51 1.22
C HIS A 441 -46.87 7.02 0.93
N GLN A 442 -45.90 7.71 1.53
CA GLN A 442 -45.64 9.14 1.29
C GLN A 442 -45.35 9.47 -0.19
N PHE A 443 -44.83 8.51 -0.97
CA PHE A 443 -44.60 8.72 -2.40
C PHE A 443 -45.89 8.74 -3.24
N ARG A 444 -47.02 8.27 -2.71
CA ARG A 444 -48.32 8.29 -3.41
C ARG A 444 -48.74 9.72 -3.78
N ASP A 445 -48.38 10.70 -2.97
CA ASP A 445 -48.73 12.11 -3.21
C ASP A 445 -48.12 12.65 -4.50
N LEU A 446 -47.06 12.05 -5.02
CA LEU A 446 -46.45 12.43 -6.30
C LEU A 446 -47.32 12.07 -7.53
N LEU A 447 -48.33 11.20 -7.38
CA LEU A 447 -49.29 10.89 -8.45
C LEU A 447 -50.40 11.93 -8.58
N LYS A 448 -50.55 12.82 -7.59
CA LYS A 448 -51.52 13.91 -7.69
C LYS A 448 -51.06 14.90 -8.77
N PRO A 449 -51.99 15.54 -9.51
CA PRO A 449 -51.67 16.51 -10.56
C PRO A 449 -50.63 17.54 -10.11
#